data_AF-A0A3D3WVQ0-F1
#
_entry.id   AF-A0A3D3WVQ0-F1
#
_cell.length_a   1.000
_cell.length_b   1.000
_cell.length_c   1.000
_cell.angle_alpha   90.00
_cell.angle_beta   90.00
_cell.angle_gamma   90.00
#
_symmetry.space_group_name_H-M   'P 1'
#
loop_
_entity.id
_entity.type
_entity.pdbx_description
1 polymer ?
#
loop_
_entity_poly.entity_id
_entity_poly.type
_entity_poly.pdbx_seq_one_letter_code
_entity_poly.pdbx_strand_id
1 'polypeptide(L)' 'MPENTTIVEALRRNWEMVSAAVAEVDEDTLNTRPNPDSNSMSWLIWHMTRVTDRFIHYRIAGTPQIWTVEDWYGKFGMP' A
#
# COMPACT_ATOMS: atom_id res chain seq x y z
N MET A 1 4.78 -22.19 11.52
CA MET A 1 6.23 -22.32 11.25
C MET A 1 6.92 -21.08 11.78
N PRO A 2 7.89 -21.21 12.70
CA PRO A 2 8.60 -20.06 13.30
C PRO A 2 9.46 -19.27 12.30
N GLU A 3 9.63 -19.78 11.09
CA GLU A 3 10.67 -19.35 10.15
C GLU A 3 10.41 -18.01 9.46
N ASN A 4 9.16 -17.53 9.45
CA ASN A 4 8.79 -16.27 8.77
C ASN A 4 8.49 -15.11 9.72
N THR A 5 8.65 -15.30 11.03
CA THR A 5 8.29 -14.27 12.03
C THR A 5 9.01 -12.96 11.76
N THR A 6 10.32 -12.98 11.53
CA THR A 6 11.10 -11.75 11.25
C THR A 6 10.59 -11.00 10.02
N ILE A 7 10.23 -11.71 8.94
CA ILE A 7 9.71 -11.09 7.71
C ILE A 7 8.34 -10.45 7.98
N VAL A 8 7.45 -11.18 8.66
CA VAL A 8 6.11 -10.70 9.01
C VAL A 8 6.19 -9.50 9.95
N GLU A 9 7.05 -9.53 10.97
CA GLU A 9 7.27 -8.38 11.85
C GLU A 9 7.85 -7.18 11.09
N ALA A 10 8.77 -7.38 10.16
CA ALA A 10 9.34 -6.30 9.35
C ALA A 10 8.27 -5.63 8.47
N LEU A 11 7.39 -6.41 7.84
CA LEU A 11 6.26 -5.89 7.06
C LEU A 11 5.25 -5.15 7.93
N ARG A 12 4.95 -5.68 9.13
CA ARG A 12 4.06 -5.00 10.09
C ARG A 12 4.63 -3.66 10.55
N ARG A 13 5.91 -3.65 10.95
CA ARG A 13 6.61 -2.43 11.36
C ARG A 13 6.64 -1.38 10.24
N ASN A 14 6.83 -1.81 8.99
CA ASN A 14 6.79 -0.89 7.85
C ASN A 14 5.42 -0.20 7.73
N TRP A 15 4.33 -0.94 7.86
CA TRP A 15 2.97 -0.38 7.87
C TRP A 15 2.73 0.55 9.07
N GLU A 16 3.17 0.18 10.26
CA GLU A 16 3.07 1.03 11.46
C GLU A 16 3.80 2.37 11.25
N MET A 17 4.99 2.34 10.65
CA MET A 17 5.75 3.55 10.35
C MET A 17 5.03 4.45 9.34
N VAL A 18 4.42 3.88 8.30
CA VAL A 18 3.65 4.65 7.31
C VAL A 18 2.42 5.28 7.95
N SER A 19 1.66 4.52 8.75
CA SER A 19 0.50 5.05 9.49
C SER A 19 0.90 6.16 10.45
N ALA A 20 2.01 6.00 11.19
CA ALA A 20 2.49 7.03 12.10
C ALA A 20 2.95 8.30 11.36
N ALA A 21 3.59 8.15 10.19
CA ALA A 21 4.09 9.28 9.41
C ALA A 21 2.98 10.20 8.88
N VAL A 22 1.76 9.69 8.72
CA VAL A 22 0.61 10.44 8.20
C VAL A 22 -0.50 10.68 9.22
N ALA A 23 -0.29 10.31 10.48
CA ALA A 23 -1.35 10.31 11.50
C ALA A 23 -1.97 11.69 11.75
N GLU A 24 -1.20 12.76 11.56
CA GLU A 24 -1.60 14.15 11.80
C GLU A 24 -1.65 14.98 10.50
N VAL A 25 -1.61 14.33 9.34
CA VAL A 25 -1.62 15.01 8.03
C VAL A 25 -3.05 15.06 7.49
N ASP A 26 -3.52 16.25 7.14
CA ASP A 26 -4.83 16.42 6.53
C ASP A 26 -4.89 15.88 5.08
N GLU A 27 -6.11 15.67 4.59
CA GLU A 27 -6.37 15.07 3.27
C GLU A 27 -5.82 15.91 2.11
N ASP A 28 -5.92 17.24 2.19
CA ASP A 28 -5.40 18.15 1.16
C ASP A 28 -3.89 18.01 1.03
N THR A 29 -3.20 17.96 2.17
CA THR A 29 -1.76 17.77 2.24
C THR A 29 -1.35 16.37 1.76
N LEU A 30 -2.11 15.32 2.12
CA LEU A 30 -1.89 13.96 1.64
C LEU A 30 -1.94 13.86 0.10
N ASN A 31 -2.84 14.62 -0.52
CA ASN A 31 -3.07 14.62 -1.96
C ASN A 31 -2.17 15.59 -2.73
N THR A 32 -1.46 16.48 -2.05
CA THR A 32 -0.58 17.47 -2.68
C THR A 32 0.69 16.83 -3.26
N ARG A 33 1.08 17.25 -4.47
CA ARG A 33 2.40 16.97 -5.04
C ARG A 33 3.35 18.12 -4.71
N PRO A 34 4.48 17.88 -4.03
CA PRO A 34 5.36 18.98 -3.61
C PRO A 34 6.16 19.60 -4.76
N ASN A 35 6.39 18.86 -5.85
CA ASN A 35 7.03 19.33 -7.08
C ASN A 35 6.68 18.39 -8.27
N PRO A 36 7.03 18.76 -9.52
CA PRO A 36 6.72 17.96 -10.70
C PRO A 36 7.31 16.54 -10.69
N ASP A 37 8.43 16.32 -10.01
CA ASP A 37 9.13 15.03 -9.97
C ASP A 37 8.70 14.14 -8.79
N SER A 38 7.80 14.62 -7.94
CA SER A 38 7.32 13.91 -6.75
C SER A 38 5.88 13.45 -6.89
N ASN A 39 5.60 12.28 -6.32
CA ASN A 39 4.25 11.80 -6.08
C ASN A 39 3.70 12.35 -4.76
N SER A 40 2.37 12.38 -4.62
CA SER A 40 1.72 12.72 -3.35
C SER A 40 1.85 11.58 -2.34
N MET A 41 1.62 11.87 -1.05
CA MET A 41 1.66 10.85 0.00
C MET A 41 0.58 9.79 -0.23
N SER A 42 -0.64 10.20 -0.60
CA SER A 42 -1.72 9.27 -0.99
C SER A 42 -1.30 8.32 -2.10
N TRP A 43 -0.61 8.83 -3.13
CA TRP A 43 -0.12 7.99 -4.22
C TRP A 43 0.93 6.99 -3.74
N LEU A 44 1.88 7.41 -2.90
CA LEU A 44 2.91 6.53 -2.36
C LEU A 44 2.30 5.39 -1.53
N ILE A 45 1.32 5.70 -0.67
CA ILE A 45 0.61 4.71 0.16
C ILE A 45 -0.16 3.74 -0.74
N TRP A 46 -0.98 4.26 -1.67
CA TRP A 46 -1.70 3.43 -2.64
C TRP A 46 -0.76 2.53 -3.43
N HIS A 47 0.35 3.08 -3.94
CA HIS A 47 1.32 2.35 -4.75
C HIS A 47 1.97 1.21 -3.95
N MET A 48 2.37 1.49 -2.70
CA MET A 48 2.92 0.49 -1.79
C MET A 48 1.92 -0.65 -1.54
N THR A 49 0.64 -0.33 -1.31
CA THR A 49 -0.43 -1.33 -1.17
C THR A 49 -0.59 -2.18 -2.43
N ARG A 50 -0.64 -1.55 -3.61
CA ARG A 50 -0.79 -2.26 -4.90
C ARG A 50 0.38 -3.19 -5.19
N VAL A 51 1.61 -2.75 -4.92
CA VAL A 51 2.81 -3.59 -5.09
C VAL A 51 2.75 -4.77 -4.12
N THR A 52 2.43 -4.54 -2.85
CA THR A 52 2.34 -5.60 -1.83
C THR A 52 1.30 -6.66 -2.20
N ASP A 53 0.08 -6.24 -2.55
CA ASP A 53 -1.01 -7.13 -2.99
C ASP A 53 -0.60 -7.97 -4.21
N ARG A 54 -0.02 -7.33 -5.24
CA ARG A 54 0.43 -8.04 -6.45
C ARG A 54 1.54 -9.05 -6.16
N PHE A 55 2.50 -8.72 -5.30
CA PHE A 55 3.60 -9.64 -5.00
C PHE A 55 3.13 -10.83 -4.14
N ILE A 56 2.35 -10.58 -3.10
CA ILE A 56 1.90 -11.64 -2.19
C ILE A 56 0.91 -12.58 -2.90
N HIS A 57 -0.20 -12.04 -3.42
CA HIS A 57 -1.26 -12.87 -3.99
C HIS A 57 -0.85 -13.43 -5.35
N TYR A 58 -0.51 -12.55 -6.30
CA TYR A 58 -0.30 -12.98 -7.66
C TYR A 58 1.07 -13.64 -7.88
N ARG A 59 2.17 -13.06 -7.37
CA ARG A 59 3.52 -13.59 -7.65
C ARG A 59 3.95 -14.74 -6.76
N ILE A 60 3.66 -14.69 -5.46
CA ILE A 60 4.11 -15.71 -4.50
C ILE A 60 3.06 -16.81 -4.34
N ALA A 61 1.79 -16.43 -4.11
CA ALA A 61 0.73 -17.40 -3.85
C ALA A 61 0.04 -17.95 -5.12
N GLY A 62 0.23 -17.31 -6.28
CA GLY A 62 -0.45 -17.70 -7.52
C GLY A 62 -1.97 -17.51 -7.48
N THR A 63 -2.47 -16.64 -6.60
CA THR A 63 -3.89 -16.32 -6.45
C THR A 63 -4.23 -14.96 -7.06
N PRO A 64 -5.52 -14.71 -7.37
CA PRO A 64 -5.95 -13.38 -7.81
C PRO A 64 -5.63 -12.29 -6.77
N GLN A 65 -5.34 -11.08 -7.25
CA GLN A 65 -5.10 -9.91 -6.41
C GLN A 65 -6.36 -9.53 -5.63
N ILE A 66 -6.19 -9.08 -4.38
CA ILE A 66 -7.28 -8.49 -3.59
C ILE A 66 -7.89 -7.31 -4.35
N TRP A 67 -7.04 -6.53 -5.02
CA TRP A 67 -7.45 -5.42 -5.88
C TRP A 67 -8.61 -5.77 -6.82
N THR A 68 -8.58 -6.97 -7.40
CA THR A 68 -9.59 -7.46 -8.34
C THR A 68 -10.73 -8.20 -7.64
N VAL A 69 -10.44 -9.07 -6.66
CA VAL A 69 -11.48 -9.92 -6.07
C VAL A 69 -12.44 -9.17 -5.17
N GLU A 70 -12.01 -8.03 -4.61
CA GLU A 70 -12.82 -7.20 -3.72
C GLU A 70 -13.23 -5.85 -4.35
N ASP A 71 -13.14 -5.75 -5.68
CA ASP A 71 -13.57 -4.59 -6.46
C ASP A 71 -12.94 -3.26 -6.00
N TRP A 72 -11.68 -3.31 -5.54
CA TRP A 72 -10.98 -2.10 -5.13
C TRP A 72 -10.70 -1.16 -6.29
N TYR A 73 -10.50 -1.68 -7.51
CA TYR A 73 -10.42 -0.85 -8.71
C TYR A 73 -11.70 -0.02 -8.90
N GLY A 74 -12.88 -0.63 -8.73
CA GLY A 74 -14.18 0.05 -8.74
C GLY A 74 -14.31 1.10 -7.64
N LYS A 75 -13.95 0.76 -6.39
CA LYS A 75 -13.97 1.69 -5.24
C LYS A 75 -13.06 2.91 -5.43
N PHE A 76 -11.94 2.75 -6.12
CA PHE A 76 -11.00 3.83 -6.43
C PHE A 76 -11.32 4.55 -7.74
N GLY A 77 -12.33 4.11 -8.51
CA GLY A 77 -12.64 4.67 -9.83
C GLY A 77 -11.50 4.48 -10.84
N MET A 78 -10.70 3.43 -10.67
CA MET A 78 -9.56 3.11 -11.53
C MET A 78 -9.87 1.85 -12.35
N PRO A 79 -9.50 1.79 -13.63
CA PRO A 79 -9.65 0.59 -14.45
C PRO A 79 -8.71 -0.55 -14.03
#